data_AF-A0AAD3NH94-F1
#
_entry.id   AF-A0AAD3NH94-F1
#
_cell.length_a   1.000
_cell.length_b   1.000
_cell.length_c   1.000
_cell.angle_alpha   90.00
_cell.angle_beta   90.00
_cell.angle_gamma   90.00
#
_symmetry.space_group_name_H-M   'P 1'
#
loop_
_entity.id
_entity.type
_entity.pdbx_description
1 polymer ?
#
loop_
_entity_poly.entity_id
_entity_poly.type
_entity_poly.pdbx_seq_one_letter_code
_entity_poly.pdbx_strand_id
1 'polypeptide(L)'
;MCAASGDPVEAAKEQEVERVKFRPSSVKALWTSSKYDNVPSRVMAQLQVSSPTIKPQCQTFLKAHSNGGLTAQTRPHSKALQRPASCNSLCDQDLQLQVQGQNIDFIKYNARAAGKTVPRRSQSMTNLRERPVPSAVKGQVPQYLEERKEQWRKEDEERRRNTPDPTVPAGHTLMPESERQETLKSLKETHRALVTELLSLPLKADNLSVRSRRAHLDCRLSEIEEAIKIFSRDKVYVKIDS
;
A
#
# COMPACT_ATOMS: atom_id res chain seq x y z
N MET A 1 14.25 27.82 63.74
CA MET A 1 15.01 27.35 62.55
C MET A 1 14.55 25.93 62.27
N CYS A 2 13.67 25.72 61.29
CA CYS A 2 13.21 24.38 60.91
C CYS A 2 14.02 23.94 59.68
N ALA A 3 14.80 22.87 59.84
CA ALA A 3 15.54 22.24 58.75
C ALA A 3 14.60 21.29 57.99
N ALA A 4 14.58 21.42 56.67
CA ALA A 4 13.83 20.57 55.76
C ALA A 4 14.51 19.20 55.65
N SER A 5 13.78 18.14 55.96
CA SER A 5 14.12 16.75 55.66
C SER A 5 13.58 16.39 54.28
N GLY A 6 14.44 16.35 53.27
CA GLY A 6 14.14 15.79 51.95
C GLY A 6 14.42 14.30 51.91
N ASP A 7 13.45 13.51 51.46
CA ASP A 7 13.51 12.04 51.38
C ASP A 7 14.45 11.56 50.25
N PRO A 8 15.33 10.56 50.49
CA PRO A 8 16.33 10.11 49.52
C PRO A 8 15.78 9.28 48.33
N VAL A 9 14.47 9.02 48.29
CA VAL A 9 13.83 8.19 47.25
C VAL A 9 13.52 9.00 45.98
N GLU A 10 13.36 10.32 46.12
CA GLU A 10 13.01 11.21 45.00
C GLU A 10 14.23 11.45 44.08
N ALA A 11 15.42 11.56 44.66
CA ALA A 11 16.68 11.73 43.92
C ALA A 11 17.03 10.54 43.00
N ALA A 12 16.64 9.31 43.37
CA ALA A 12 16.90 8.12 42.55
C ALA A 12 16.01 8.05 41.30
N LYS A 13 14.78 8.58 41.39
CA LYS A 13 13.83 8.63 40.26
C LYS A 13 14.23 9.70 39.25
N GLU A 14 14.72 10.84 39.72
CA GLU A 14 15.20 11.94 38.86
C GLU A 14 16.44 11.53 38.04
N GLN A 15 17.33 10.74 38.64
CA GLN A 15 18.56 10.27 37.97
C GLN A 15 18.28 9.25 36.85
N GLU A 16 17.20 8.46 36.95
CA GLU A 16 16.75 7.57 35.86
C GLU A 16 16.12 8.36 34.70
N VAL A 17 15.33 9.41 35.00
CA VAL A 17 14.71 10.27 33.98
C VAL A 17 15.76 11.03 33.19
N GLU A 18 16.83 11.48 33.84
CA GLU A 18 17.95 12.16 33.18
C GLU A 18 18.78 11.21 32.29
N ARG A 19 19.01 9.97 32.73
CA ARG A 19 19.69 8.93 31.93
C ARG A 19 18.93 8.52 30.67
N VAL A 20 17.61 8.64 30.66
CA VAL A 20 16.77 8.37 29.47
C VAL A 20 16.89 9.51 28.45
N LYS A 21 17.07 10.77 28.90
CA LYS A 21 17.20 11.94 28.01
C LYS A 21 18.50 11.96 27.20
N PHE A 22 19.57 11.31 27.67
CA PHE A 22 20.89 11.34 27.03
C PHE A 22 21.24 10.08 26.22
N ARG A 23 20.28 9.18 25.94
CA ARG A 23 20.56 8.05 25.04
C ARG A 23 20.70 8.55 23.60
N PRO A 24 21.82 8.26 22.89
CA PRO A 24 21.96 8.66 21.49
C PRO A 24 20.87 7.98 20.67
N SER A 25 19.99 8.79 20.09
CA SER A 25 18.91 8.34 19.22
C SER A 25 19.52 7.73 17.95
N SER A 26 19.18 6.48 17.65
CA SER A 26 19.66 5.81 16.44
C SER A 26 19.13 6.57 15.21
N VAL A 27 20.05 7.02 14.35
CA VAL A 27 19.79 7.91 13.19
C VAL A 27 18.83 7.30 12.14
N LYS A 28 18.47 6.01 12.30
CA LYS A 28 17.42 5.37 11.52
C LYS A 28 16.16 5.29 12.36
N ALA A 29 15.40 6.39 12.42
CA ALA A 29 14.05 6.35 12.95
C ALA A 29 13.20 5.51 11.99
N LEU A 30 13.05 4.22 12.31
CA LEU A 30 11.97 3.43 11.73
C LEU A 30 10.68 4.12 12.17
N TRP A 31 9.81 4.45 11.23
CA TRP A 31 8.42 4.80 11.53
C TRP A 31 7.92 3.82 12.59
N THR A 32 7.43 4.33 13.70
CA THR A 32 6.60 3.57 14.65
C THR A 32 5.23 4.23 14.65
N SER A 33 4.18 3.43 14.43
CA SER A 33 2.81 3.90 14.60
C SER A 33 2.51 3.98 16.10
N SER A 34 1.79 5.03 16.53
CA SER A 34 1.41 5.23 17.94
C SER A 34 0.69 4.03 18.57
N LYS A 35 0.08 3.17 17.74
CA LYS A 35 -0.50 1.88 18.16
C LYS A 35 0.49 0.96 18.88
N TYR A 36 1.79 1.11 18.68
CA TYR A 36 2.82 0.19 19.15
C TYR A 36 3.80 0.80 20.15
N ASP A 37 3.59 2.03 20.62
CA ASP A 37 4.52 2.72 21.53
C ASP A 37 4.67 1.99 22.88
N ASN A 38 3.61 1.33 23.35
CA ASN A 38 3.56 0.65 24.64
C ASN A 38 3.62 -0.88 24.54
N VAL A 39 3.99 -1.44 23.37
CA VAL A 39 4.08 -2.89 23.21
C VAL A 39 5.51 -3.36 23.52
N PRO A 40 5.75 -4.00 24.68
CA PRO A 40 7.09 -4.44 25.04
C PRO A 40 7.57 -5.55 24.09
N SER A 41 8.86 -5.54 23.77
CA SER A 41 9.47 -6.58 22.96
C SER A 41 9.37 -7.95 23.66
N ARG A 42 8.77 -8.94 22.98
CA ARG A 42 8.72 -10.33 23.48
C ARG A 42 10.11 -10.90 23.75
N VAL A 43 11.11 -10.46 22.99
CA VAL A 43 12.51 -10.87 23.19
C VAL A 43 13.04 -10.36 24.52
N MET A 44 12.74 -9.10 24.88
CA MET A 44 13.14 -8.54 26.17
C MET A 44 12.44 -9.24 27.34
N ALA A 45 11.16 -9.62 27.17
CA ALA A 45 10.44 -10.40 28.16
C ALA A 45 11.05 -11.80 28.38
N GLN A 46 11.52 -12.45 27.31
CA GLN A 46 12.18 -13.77 27.42
C GLN A 46 13.57 -13.71 28.04
N LEU A 47 14.31 -12.61 27.83
CA LEU A 47 15.64 -12.41 28.43
C LEU A 47 15.58 -12.09 29.94
N GLN A 48 14.47 -11.51 30.41
CA GLN A 48 14.23 -11.26 31.84
C GLN A 48 13.85 -12.53 32.62
N VAL A 49 13.44 -13.60 31.94
CA VAL A 49 13.19 -14.90 32.58
C VAL A 49 14.53 -15.60 32.77
N SER A 50 15.11 -15.46 33.96
CA SER A 50 16.30 -16.19 34.36
C SER A 50 16.05 -17.70 34.30
N SER A 51 16.77 -18.35 33.37
CA SER A 51 16.89 -19.79 33.07
C SER A 51 15.77 -20.44 32.21
N PRO A 52 16.10 -21.01 31.03
CA PRO A 52 15.16 -21.79 30.25
C PRO A 52 15.06 -23.22 30.79
N THR A 53 13.89 -23.64 31.25
CA THR A 53 13.58 -25.05 31.46
C THR A 53 13.61 -25.75 30.09
N ILE A 54 14.62 -26.58 29.86
CA ILE A 54 14.72 -27.43 28.67
C ILE A 54 13.47 -28.31 28.61
N LYS A 55 12.60 -28.07 27.62
CA LYS A 55 11.39 -28.87 27.43
C LYS A 55 11.80 -30.30 27.01
N PRO A 56 11.32 -31.35 27.70
CA PRO A 56 11.73 -32.73 27.47
C PRO A 56 11.25 -33.30 26.11
N GLN A 57 10.36 -32.58 25.41
CA GLN A 57 9.73 -33.03 24.17
C GLN A 57 10.72 -33.20 23.00
N CYS A 58 11.95 -32.68 23.09
CA CYS A 58 12.92 -32.68 21.99
C CYS A 58 13.85 -33.89 21.94
N GLN A 59 13.75 -34.85 22.86
CA GLN A 59 14.71 -35.96 22.95
C GLN A 59 14.50 -37.09 21.92
N THR A 60 13.35 -37.16 21.24
CA THR A 60 12.99 -38.32 20.41
C THR A 60 12.97 -38.07 18.89
N PHE A 61 13.32 -36.87 18.42
CA PHE A 61 13.17 -36.51 17.00
C PHE A 61 14.29 -37.00 16.06
N LEU A 62 15.26 -37.78 16.56
CA LEU A 62 16.39 -38.31 15.76
C LEU A 62 16.44 -39.84 15.78
N LYS A 63 15.32 -40.52 15.47
CA LYS A 63 15.31 -42.00 15.42
C LYS A 63 14.51 -42.54 14.24
N ALA A 64 14.92 -42.17 13.02
CA ALA A 64 14.22 -42.59 11.80
C ALA A 64 14.50 -44.04 11.37
N HIS A 65 15.56 -44.73 11.85
CA HIS A 65 15.94 -46.04 11.29
C HIS A 65 16.58 -47.05 12.27
N SER A 66 16.13 -47.16 13.53
CA SER A 66 16.76 -48.12 14.47
C SER A 66 16.22 -49.54 14.47
N ASN A 67 15.12 -49.85 13.77
CA ASN A 67 14.53 -51.18 13.80
C ASN A 67 14.39 -51.73 12.37
N GLY A 68 15.53 -52.07 11.76
CA GLY A 68 15.59 -52.88 10.54
C GLY A 68 15.38 -54.35 10.89
N GLY A 69 14.12 -54.77 11.02
CA GLY A 69 13.74 -56.19 11.10
C GLY A 69 13.46 -56.74 9.71
N LEU A 70 14.28 -57.68 9.26
CA LEU A 70 14.05 -58.52 8.08
C LEU A 70 12.78 -59.35 8.29
N THR A 71 11.69 -59.00 7.60
CA THR A 71 10.59 -59.94 7.37
C THR A 71 10.20 -59.90 5.90
N ALA A 72 10.69 -60.90 5.16
CA ALA A 72 10.16 -61.26 3.86
C ALA A 72 8.70 -61.67 4.03
N GLN A 73 7.76 -60.98 3.38
CA GLN A 73 6.43 -61.51 3.09
C GLN A 73 6.03 -61.19 1.66
N THR A 74 5.82 -62.27 0.91
CA THR A 74 5.19 -62.35 -0.40
C THR A 74 3.71 -61.95 -0.36
N ARG A 75 3.28 -61.04 -1.24
CA ARG A 75 1.86 -60.89 -1.66
C ARG A 75 1.74 -60.07 -2.97
N PRO A 76 0.58 -60.10 -3.67
CA PRO A 76 0.43 -60.69 -5.00
C PRO A 76 0.35 -59.64 -6.13
N HIS A 77 0.47 -60.13 -7.36
CA HIS A 77 0.22 -59.39 -8.60
C HIS A 77 -1.06 -58.54 -8.58
N SER A 78 -0.96 -57.26 -8.94
CA SER A 78 -1.91 -56.61 -9.87
C SER A 78 -1.48 -55.21 -10.31
N LYS A 79 -1.44 -55.07 -11.65
CA LYS A 79 -1.52 -53.87 -12.51
C LYS A 79 -0.34 -52.90 -12.50
N ALA A 80 0.64 -53.21 -13.34
CA ALA A 80 1.53 -52.22 -13.94
C ALA A 80 0.68 -51.19 -14.71
N LEU A 81 0.72 -49.94 -14.26
CA LEU A 81 0.30 -48.77 -15.03
C LEU A 81 1.03 -48.79 -16.37
N GLN A 82 0.27 -48.80 -17.47
CA GLN A 82 0.82 -48.66 -18.81
C GLN A 82 1.45 -47.26 -18.93
N ARG A 83 2.77 -47.22 -18.76
CA ARG A 83 3.60 -46.12 -19.21
C ARG A 83 3.58 -46.15 -20.73
N PRO A 84 3.12 -45.10 -21.45
CA PRO A 84 3.27 -45.09 -22.89
C PRO A 84 4.77 -45.00 -23.17
N ALA A 85 5.34 -46.10 -23.64
CA ALA A 85 6.66 -46.11 -24.25
C ALA A 85 6.53 -45.37 -25.59
N SER A 86 6.57 -44.04 -25.54
CA SER A 86 6.91 -43.25 -26.73
C SER A 86 8.40 -43.41 -26.97
N CYS A 87 8.77 -44.53 -27.59
CA CYS A 87 9.97 -44.64 -28.37
C CYS A 87 9.53 -44.68 -29.83
N ASN A 88 9.66 -43.53 -30.51
CA ASN A 88 9.74 -43.51 -31.97
C ASN A 88 11.01 -44.27 -32.35
N SER A 89 10.89 -45.59 -32.51
CA SER A 89 11.90 -46.38 -33.20
C SER A 89 11.72 -46.09 -34.67
N LEU A 90 12.52 -45.16 -35.18
CA LEU A 90 12.85 -45.13 -36.60
C LEU A 90 13.31 -46.55 -36.98
N CYS A 91 12.62 -47.09 -37.99
CA CYS A 91 12.95 -48.29 -38.72
C CYS A 91 14.46 -48.50 -38.83
N ASP A 92 14.97 -49.54 -38.18
CA ASP A 92 16.24 -50.17 -38.56
C ASP A 92 15.96 -51.68 -38.59
N GLN A 93 15.57 -52.16 -39.78
CA GLN A 93 15.10 -53.52 -40.02
C GLN A 93 16.20 -54.60 -39.94
N ASP A 94 17.38 -54.30 -39.39
CA ASP A 94 18.56 -55.16 -39.57
C ASP A 94 19.11 -55.85 -38.31
N LEU A 95 18.34 -55.91 -37.21
CA LEU A 95 18.67 -56.77 -36.07
C LEU A 95 17.44 -57.55 -35.59
N GLN A 96 16.88 -58.37 -36.47
CA GLN A 96 16.00 -59.46 -36.06
C GLN A 96 16.87 -60.49 -35.29
N LEU A 97 16.82 -60.45 -33.95
CA LEU A 97 17.36 -61.52 -33.10
C LEU A 97 16.52 -62.79 -33.34
N GLN A 98 16.83 -63.52 -34.41
CA GLN A 98 16.24 -64.81 -34.67
C GLN A 98 16.89 -65.83 -33.75
N VAL A 99 16.28 -66.06 -32.58
CA VAL A 99 16.71 -67.08 -31.62
C VAL A 99 16.28 -68.45 -32.15
N GLN A 100 16.91 -68.91 -33.22
CA GLN A 100 16.80 -70.28 -33.71
C GLN A 100 18.09 -71.02 -33.40
N GLY A 101 18.18 -71.63 -32.21
CA GLY A 101 19.03 -72.79 -31.90
C GLY A 101 20.55 -72.72 -32.15
N GLN A 102 21.11 -71.58 -32.58
CA GLN A 102 22.54 -71.41 -32.86
C GLN A 102 23.21 -70.59 -31.75
N ASN A 103 24.48 -70.90 -31.47
CA ASN A 103 25.29 -70.26 -30.42
C ASN A 103 25.51 -68.77 -30.75
N ILE A 104 24.76 -67.88 -30.10
CA ILE A 104 24.89 -66.42 -30.25
C ILE A 104 25.92 -65.90 -29.25
N ASP A 105 26.95 -65.18 -29.72
CA ASP A 105 27.94 -64.50 -28.88
C ASP A 105 27.34 -63.20 -28.32
N PHE A 106 26.76 -63.30 -27.13
CA PHE A 106 26.13 -62.17 -26.43
C PHE A 106 27.09 -61.04 -26.12
N ILE A 107 28.40 -61.29 -26.01
CA ILE A 107 29.39 -60.25 -25.70
C ILE A 107 29.52 -59.32 -26.90
N LYS A 108 29.69 -59.88 -28.10
CA LYS A 108 29.79 -59.09 -29.34
C LYS A 108 28.48 -58.38 -29.67
N TYR A 109 27.34 -59.04 -29.44
CA TYR A 109 26.02 -58.44 -29.65
C TYR A 109 25.79 -57.25 -28.70
N ASN A 110 26.05 -57.43 -27.39
CA ASN A 110 25.89 -56.35 -26.41
C ASN A 110 26.86 -55.19 -26.65
N ALA A 111 28.10 -55.46 -27.06
CA ALA A 111 29.06 -54.42 -27.41
C ALA A 111 28.57 -53.56 -28.60
N ARG A 112 28.03 -54.21 -29.64
CA ARG A 112 27.44 -53.51 -30.80
C ARG A 112 26.16 -52.76 -30.41
N ALA A 113 25.32 -53.34 -29.56
CA ALA A 113 24.11 -52.70 -29.07
C ALA A 113 24.44 -51.47 -28.22
N ALA A 114 25.40 -51.57 -27.29
CA ALA A 114 25.84 -50.47 -26.44
C ALA A 114 26.45 -49.31 -27.26
N GLY A 115 27.22 -49.61 -28.31
CA GLY A 115 27.74 -48.59 -29.22
C GLY A 115 26.66 -47.83 -29.99
N LYS A 116 25.50 -48.47 -30.26
CA LYS A 116 24.36 -47.86 -30.96
C LYS A 116 23.40 -47.12 -30.02
N THR A 117 23.45 -47.38 -28.71
CA THR A 117 22.55 -46.72 -27.75
C THR A 117 22.93 -45.26 -27.55
N VAL A 118 22.04 -44.33 -27.95
CA VAL A 118 22.22 -42.90 -27.65
C VAL A 118 21.80 -42.63 -26.20
N PRO A 119 22.64 -42.01 -25.36
CA PRO A 119 22.25 -41.67 -24.00
C PRO A 119 21.09 -40.66 -24.02
N ARG A 120 19.95 -41.05 -23.43
CA ARG A 120 18.80 -40.16 -23.26
C ARG A 120 19.16 -39.05 -22.27
N ARG A 121 19.21 -37.79 -22.72
CA ARG A 121 19.24 -36.63 -21.83
C ARG A 121 17.93 -36.51 -21.06
N SER A 122 18.00 -35.99 -19.83
CA SER A 122 16.81 -35.69 -19.04
C SER A 122 15.95 -34.65 -19.75
N GLN A 123 14.63 -34.79 -19.64
CA GLN A 123 13.69 -33.84 -20.23
C GLN A 123 13.92 -32.43 -19.69
N SER A 124 14.35 -32.24 -18.43
CA SER A 124 14.66 -30.93 -17.87
C SER A 124 15.76 -30.18 -18.62
N MET A 125 16.81 -30.88 -19.06
CA MET A 125 17.91 -30.29 -19.82
C MET A 125 17.51 -29.95 -21.26
N THR A 126 16.63 -30.76 -21.86
CA THR A 126 16.06 -30.47 -23.19
C THR A 126 15.13 -29.26 -23.12
N ASN A 127 14.22 -29.22 -22.12
CA ASN A 127 13.31 -28.11 -21.89
C ASN A 127 14.04 -26.78 -21.65
N LEU A 128 15.16 -26.78 -20.92
CA LEU A 128 15.93 -25.55 -20.68
C LEU A 128 16.64 -25.04 -21.94
N ARG A 129 16.99 -25.93 -22.88
CA ARG A 129 17.55 -25.56 -24.19
C ARG A 129 16.49 -25.06 -25.16
N GLU A 130 15.33 -25.71 -25.20
CA GLU A 130 14.21 -25.33 -26.06
C GLU A 130 13.52 -24.05 -25.55
N ARG A 131 13.51 -23.83 -24.24
CA ARG A 131 12.90 -22.67 -23.60
C ARG A 131 13.84 -22.10 -22.53
N PRO A 132 14.79 -21.23 -22.93
CA PRO A 132 15.60 -20.51 -21.98
C PRO A 132 14.68 -19.67 -21.08
N VAL A 133 14.86 -19.77 -19.76
CA VAL A 133 14.16 -18.86 -18.83
C VAL A 133 14.65 -17.45 -19.16
N PRO A 134 13.75 -16.48 -19.41
CA PRO A 134 14.17 -15.12 -19.70
C PRO A 134 14.97 -14.59 -18.51
N SER A 135 16.27 -14.42 -18.72
CA SER A 135 17.14 -13.80 -17.73
C SER A 135 16.73 -12.34 -17.59
N ALA A 136 16.38 -11.92 -16.38
CA ALA A 136 16.04 -10.53 -16.13
C ALA A 136 17.19 -9.64 -16.62
N VAL A 137 16.89 -8.75 -17.56
CA VAL A 137 17.88 -7.83 -18.14
C VAL A 137 18.38 -6.92 -17.02
N LYS A 138 19.67 -7.01 -16.70
CA LYS A 138 20.28 -6.19 -15.65
C LYS A 138 20.12 -4.71 -16.02
N GLY A 139 19.67 -3.91 -15.06
CA GLY A 139 19.45 -2.48 -15.23
C GLY A 139 18.04 -2.09 -15.69
N GLN A 140 17.21 -3.06 -16.10
CA GLN A 140 15.80 -2.78 -16.41
C GLN A 140 14.92 -2.96 -15.17
N VAL A 141 14.00 -2.03 -14.97
CA VAL A 141 13.03 -2.11 -13.88
C VAL A 141 11.99 -3.19 -14.22
N PRO A 142 11.72 -4.14 -13.31
CA PRO A 142 10.66 -5.12 -13.52
C PRO A 142 9.29 -4.46 -13.74
N GLN A 143 8.52 -5.02 -14.67
CA GLN A 143 7.20 -4.52 -15.08
C GLN A 143 6.27 -4.20 -13.89
N TYR A 144 6.23 -5.05 -12.87
CA TYR A 144 5.36 -4.85 -11.70
C TYR A 144 5.67 -3.56 -10.91
N LEU A 145 6.92 -3.07 -10.95
CA LEU A 145 7.29 -1.80 -10.31
C LEU A 145 6.85 -0.60 -11.15
N GLU A 146 6.86 -0.73 -12.47
CA GLU A 146 6.35 0.29 -13.39
C GLU A 146 4.84 0.42 -13.24
N GLU A 147 4.12 -0.71 -13.26
CA GLU A 147 2.68 -0.77 -13.01
C GLU A 147 2.32 -0.19 -11.64
N ARG A 148 3.12 -0.46 -10.60
CA ARG A 148 2.90 0.09 -9.27
C ARG A 148 3.07 1.62 -9.22
N LYS A 149 4.05 2.17 -9.93
CA LYS A 149 4.22 3.63 -10.03
C LYS A 149 3.03 4.27 -10.74
N GLU A 150 2.52 3.61 -11.78
CA GLU A 150 1.34 4.06 -12.51
C GLU A 150 0.07 4.01 -11.65
N GLN A 151 -0.10 2.95 -10.85
CA GLN A 151 -1.17 2.86 -9.85
C GLN A 151 -1.12 4.03 -8.87
N TRP A 152 0.04 4.30 -8.27
CA TRP A 152 0.19 5.45 -7.36
C TRP A 152 -0.07 6.78 -8.03
N ARG A 153 0.35 6.98 -9.29
CA ARG A 153 0.07 8.20 -10.04
C ARG A 153 -1.43 8.38 -10.25
N LYS A 154 -2.14 7.30 -10.59
CA LYS A 154 -3.60 7.31 -10.78
C LYS A 154 -4.34 7.59 -9.46
N GLU A 155 -3.93 6.93 -8.38
CA GLU A 155 -4.48 7.15 -7.04
C GLU A 155 -4.22 8.59 -6.55
N ASP A 156 -3.03 9.16 -6.81
CA ASP A 156 -2.74 10.54 -6.43
C ASP A 156 -3.58 11.53 -7.24
N GLU A 157 -3.75 11.30 -8.55
CA GLU A 157 -4.63 12.12 -9.38
C GLU A 157 -6.09 12.05 -8.89
N GLU A 158 -6.59 10.86 -8.57
CA GLU A 158 -7.94 10.67 -8.05
C GLU A 158 -8.10 11.32 -6.67
N ARG A 159 -7.11 11.20 -5.78
CA ARG A 159 -7.08 11.96 -4.52
C ARG A 159 -7.09 13.45 -4.76
N ARG A 160 -6.32 13.98 -5.70
CA ARG A 160 -6.30 15.42 -6.01
C ARG A 160 -7.63 15.92 -6.57
N ARG A 161 -8.30 15.12 -7.40
CA ARG A 161 -9.65 15.42 -7.92
C ARG A 161 -10.71 15.39 -6.82
N ASN A 162 -10.60 14.44 -5.91
CA ASN A 162 -11.55 14.24 -4.82
C ASN A 162 -11.27 15.11 -3.59
N THR A 163 -10.05 15.65 -3.46
CA THR A 163 -9.71 16.58 -2.37
C THR A 163 -10.56 17.82 -2.58
N PRO A 164 -11.53 18.12 -1.70
CA PRO A 164 -12.29 19.34 -1.80
C PRO A 164 -11.30 20.51 -1.69
N ASP A 165 -11.44 21.48 -2.59
CA ASP A 165 -10.57 22.66 -2.63
C ASP A 165 -10.58 23.30 -1.22
N PRO A 166 -9.43 23.46 -0.54
CA PRO A 166 -9.36 23.94 0.85
C PRO A 166 -9.95 25.34 1.02
N THR A 167 -10.20 26.03 -0.09
CA THR A 167 -10.86 27.34 -0.16
C THR A 167 -12.37 27.26 0.14
N VAL A 168 -13.01 26.10 -0.03
CA VAL A 168 -14.46 25.93 0.11
C VAL A 168 -14.82 25.70 1.59
N PRO A 169 -15.55 26.62 2.23
CA PRO A 169 -16.01 26.41 3.60
C PRO A 169 -17.02 25.25 3.67
N ALA A 170 -16.97 24.46 4.75
CA ALA A 170 -17.92 23.37 4.96
C ALA A 170 -19.38 23.88 4.94
N GLY A 171 -20.30 23.11 4.33
CA GLY A 171 -21.71 23.50 4.23
C GLY A 171 -21.98 24.69 3.30
N HIS A 172 -21.04 25.02 2.42
CA HIS A 172 -21.23 26.05 1.39
C HIS A 172 -21.02 25.46 0.00
N THR A 173 -21.75 26.01 -0.98
CA THR A 173 -21.68 25.65 -2.40
C THR A 173 -21.24 26.86 -3.20
N LEU A 174 -20.45 26.63 -4.25
CA LEU A 174 -20.05 27.68 -5.18
C LEU A 174 -21.28 28.16 -5.97
N MET A 175 -21.56 29.46 -5.91
CA MET A 175 -22.61 30.09 -6.70
C MET A 175 -22.23 30.08 -8.19
N PRO A 176 -23.13 29.66 -9.10
CA PRO A 176 -22.92 29.75 -10.53
C PRO A 176 -22.59 31.16 -10.99
N GLU A 177 -21.70 31.27 -11.98
CA GLU A 177 -21.21 32.54 -12.49
C GLU A 177 -22.33 33.42 -13.09
N SER A 178 -23.30 32.81 -13.77
CA SER A 178 -24.46 33.52 -14.33
C SER A 178 -25.31 34.17 -13.24
N GLU A 179 -25.69 33.41 -12.22
CA GLU A 179 -26.49 33.89 -11.09
C GLU A 179 -25.73 34.98 -10.32
N ARG A 180 -24.41 34.82 -10.15
CA ARG A 180 -23.55 35.82 -9.51
C ARG A 180 -23.59 37.15 -10.25
N GLN A 181 -23.45 37.11 -11.58
CA GLN A 181 -23.47 38.31 -12.42
C GLN A 181 -24.85 38.98 -12.43
N GLU A 182 -25.93 38.21 -12.46
CA GLU A 182 -27.30 38.74 -12.37
C GLU A 182 -27.54 39.45 -11.04
N THR A 183 -27.17 38.81 -9.93
CA THR A 183 -27.25 39.41 -8.59
C THR A 183 -26.43 40.70 -8.51
N LEU A 184 -25.20 40.69 -9.04
CA LEU A 184 -24.35 41.87 -9.07
C LEU A 184 -24.95 43.02 -9.90
N LYS A 185 -25.62 42.72 -11.02
CA LYS A 185 -26.33 43.73 -11.83
C LYS A 185 -27.48 44.34 -11.04
N SER A 186 -28.33 43.50 -10.43
CA SER A 186 -29.45 43.95 -9.59
C SER A 186 -28.98 44.84 -8.43
N LEU A 187 -27.90 44.46 -7.73
CA LEU A 187 -27.32 45.27 -6.66
C LEU A 187 -26.80 46.63 -7.16
N LYS A 188 -26.19 46.68 -8.34
CA LYS A 188 -25.73 47.95 -8.94
C LYS A 188 -26.88 48.85 -9.35
N GLU A 189 -27.98 48.28 -9.85
CA GLU A 189 -29.19 49.03 -10.20
C GLU A 189 -29.86 49.62 -8.96
N THR A 190 -30.04 48.83 -7.91
CA THR A 190 -30.60 49.30 -6.63
C THR A 190 -29.70 50.34 -5.96
N HIS A 191 -28.38 50.16 -5.99
CA HIS A 191 -27.42 51.17 -5.53
C HIS A 191 -27.61 52.50 -6.26
N ARG A 192 -27.69 52.50 -7.60
CA ARG A 192 -27.93 53.72 -8.38
C ARG A 192 -29.26 54.38 -8.00
N ALA A 193 -30.31 53.60 -7.83
CA ALA A 193 -31.63 54.13 -7.42
C ALA A 193 -31.57 54.81 -6.04
N LEU A 194 -30.92 54.18 -5.05
CA LEU A 194 -30.77 54.77 -3.71
C LEU A 194 -29.90 56.02 -3.72
N VAL A 195 -28.82 56.05 -4.51
CA VAL A 195 -28.02 57.27 -4.69
C VAL A 195 -28.87 58.39 -5.29
N THR A 196 -29.68 58.10 -6.33
CA THR A 196 -30.58 59.11 -6.89
C THR A 196 -31.61 59.61 -5.88
N GLU A 197 -32.13 58.72 -5.04
CA GLU A 197 -33.06 59.08 -3.96
C GLU A 197 -32.40 59.95 -2.90
N LEU A 198 -31.18 59.60 -2.48
CA LEU A 198 -30.40 60.38 -1.52
C LEU A 198 -30.12 61.79 -2.05
N LEU A 199 -29.74 61.92 -3.32
CA LEU A 199 -29.49 63.20 -3.99
C LEU A 199 -30.76 64.02 -4.21
N SER A 200 -31.94 63.39 -4.20
CA SER A 200 -33.23 64.08 -4.30
C SER A 200 -33.68 64.74 -2.99
N LEU A 201 -33.02 64.41 -1.86
CA LEU A 201 -33.38 64.98 -0.56
C LEU A 201 -33.06 66.49 -0.49
N PRO A 202 -33.85 67.28 0.25
CA PRO A 202 -33.53 68.68 0.51
C PRO A 202 -32.15 68.84 1.16
N LEU A 203 -31.38 69.83 0.71
CA LEU A 203 -30.03 70.11 1.23
C LEU A 203 -30.02 70.45 2.73
N LYS A 204 -31.10 71.07 3.22
CA LYS A 204 -31.29 71.41 4.64
C LYS A 204 -32.02 70.28 5.37
N ALA A 205 -31.41 69.79 6.44
CA ALA A 205 -31.91 68.66 7.23
C ALA A 205 -32.50 69.13 8.57
N ASP A 206 -33.32 70.18 8.55
CA ASP A 206 -33.86 70.81 9.76
C ASP A 206 -34.95 69.95 10.42
N ASN A 207 -35.64 69.11 9.62
CA ASN A 207 -36.69 68.21 10.08
C ASN A 207 -36.12 66.84 10.48
N LEU A 208 -36.53 66.33 11.64
CA LEU A 208 -36.12 65.00 12.13
C LEU A 208 -36.46 63.88 11.13
N SER A 209 -37.61 63.97 10.45
CA SER A 209 -38.01 63.02 9.39
C SER A 209 -37.02 62.96 8.23
N VAL A 210 -36.53 64.11 7.76
CA VAL A 210 -35.54 64.17 6.66
C VAL A 210 -34.21 63.58 7.12
N ARG A 211 -33.79 63.86 8.36
CA ARG A 211 -32.57 63.28 8.96
C ARG A 211 -32.67 61.77 9.09
N SER A 212 -33.80 61.26 9.59
CA SER A 212 -34.04 59.81 9.74
C SER A 212 -34.07 59.11 8.39
N ARG A 213 -34.76 59.68 7.37
CA ARG A 213 -34.78 59.12 6.01
C ARG A 213 -33.38 59.09 5.40
N ARG A 214 -32.60 60.15 5.55
CA ARG A 214 -31.21 60.20 5.08
C ARG A 214 -30.36 59.10 5.74
N ALA A 215 -30.40 59.00 7.06
CA ALA A 215 -29.66 57.97 7.79
C ALA A 215 -30.07 56.55 7.36
N HIS A 216 -31.36 56.32 7.10
CA HIS A 216 -31.84 55.03 6.58
C HIS A 216 -31.27 54.71 5.20
N LEU A 217 -31.24 55.68 4.28
CA LEU A 217 -30.64 55.51 2.96
C LEU A 217 -29.13 55.26 3.04
N ASP A 218 -28.42 55.97 3.91
CA ASP A 218 -26.98 55.79 4.13
C ASP A 218 -26.67 54.38 4.68
N CYS A 219 -27.45 53.89 5.66
CA CYS A 219 -27.32 52.52 6.16
C CYS A 219 -27.57 51.50 5.04
N ARG A 220 -28.66 51.67 4.28
CA ARG A 220 -29.01 50.73 3.21
C ARG A 220 -27.99 50.73 2.07
N LEU A 221 -27.41 51.89 1.76
CA LEU A 221 -26.30 52.00 0.80
C LEU A 221 -25.09 51.21 1.27
N SER A 222 -24.70 51.35 2.55
CA SER A 222 -23.56 50.59 3.10
C SER A 222 -23.76 49.07 3.01
N GLU A 223 -24.97 48.58 3.31
CA GLU A 223 -25.33 47.16 3.16
C GLU A 223 -25.17 46.68 1.71
N ILE A 224 -25.64 47.48 0.75
CA ILE A 224 -25.56 47.16 -0.68
C ILE A 224 -24.12 47.22 -1.19
N GLU A 225 -23.32 48.19 -0.74
CA GLU A 225 -21.91 48.29 -1.11
C GLU A 225 -21.11 47.08 -0.60
N GLU A 226 -21.39 46.61 0.62
CA GLU A 226 -20.81 45.37 1.15
C GLU A 226 -21.24 44.16 0.32
N ALA A 227 -22.52 44.07 -0.05
CA ALA A 227 -23.00 43.00 -0.94
C ALA A 227 -22.31 43.07 -2.31
N ILE A 228 -22.23 44.24 -2.95
CA ILE A 228 -21.53 44.43 -4.23
C ILE A 228 -20.06 43.99 -4.12
N LYS A 229 -19.38 44.31 -3.01
CA LYS A 229 -18.00 43.89 -2.75
C LYS A 229 -17.84 42.38 -2.62
N ILE A 230 -18.85 41.69 -2.08
CA ILE A 230 -18.88 40.22 -2.02
C ILE A 230 -19.06 39.65 -3.42
N PHE A 231 -20.08 40.12 -4.14
CA PHE A 231 -20.43 39.60 -5.48
C PHE A 231 -19.49 40.06 -6.59
N SER A 232 -18.64 41.07 -6.36
CA SER A 232 -17.60 41.48 -7.31
C SER A 232 -16.44 40.50 -7.38
N ARG A 233 -16.30 39.58 -6.42
CA ARG A 233 -15.28 38.53 -6.43
C ARG A 233 -15.62 37.45 -7.47
N ASP A 234 -14.59 36.79 -8.00
CA ASP A 234 -14.76 35.74 -9.02
C ASP A 234 -15.48 34.50 -8.49
N LYS A 235 -15.25 34.15 -7.21
CA LYS A 235 -15.86 32.99 -6.54
C LYS A 235 -16.66 33.45 -5.33
N VAL A 236 -17.95 33.12 -5.29
CA VAL A 236 -18.84 33.40 -4.17
C VAL A 236 -19.41 32.08 -3.66
N TYR A 237 -19.27 31.81 -2.37
CA TYR A 237 -19.78 30.61 -1.74
C TYR A 237 -21.05 30.96 -0.95
N VAL A 238 -22.12 30.23 -1.20
CA VAL A 238 -23.42 30.42 -0.55
C VAL A 238 -23.65 29.25 0.39
N LYS A 239 -24.13 29.54 1.60
CA LYS A 239 -24.51 28.52 2.58
C LYS A 239 -25.70 27.73 2.04
N ILE A 240 -25.63 26.41 2.07
CA ILE A 240 -26.79 25.58 1.74
C ILE A 240 -27.75 25.58 2.93
N ASP A 241 -28.94 26.15 2.75
CA ASP A 241 -30.03 26.03 3.71
C ASP A 241 -30.63 24.63 3.56
N SER A 242 -30.21 23.71 4.44
CA SER A 242 -30.80 22.37 4.60
C SER A 242 -31.82 22.37 5.72
#